data_AF-A0A973KKJ2-F1
#
_entry.id   AF-A0A973KKJ2-F1
#
_cell.length_a   1.000
_cell.length_b   1.000
_cell.length_c   1.000
_cell.angle_alpha   90.00
_cell.angle_beta   90.00
_cell.angle_gamma   90.00
#
_symmetry.space_group_name_H-M   'P 1'
#
loop_
_entity.id
_entity.type
_entity.pdbx_description
1 polymer ?
#
loop_
_entity_poly.entity_id
_entity_poly.type
_entity_poly.pdbx_seq_one_letter_code
_entity_poly.pdbx_strand_id
1 'polypeptide(L)'
;MPAGPKNFPYVVAVSRPLLFLDVDGPLNPWGAQPYGIPEGYTQILVALQPGRALPVWLSPAHGPALLALGYDLCWATTWMDAANRWIA
;
A
#
# COMPACT_ATOMS: atom_id res chain seq x y z
N MET A 1 -50.47 -0.71 -20.40
CA MET A 1 -49.68 -1.74 -19.69
C MET A 1 -48.24 -1.23 -19.57
N PRO A 2 -47.67 -1.07 -18.37
CA PRO A 2 -46.29 -0.60 -18.23
C PRO A 2 -45.30 -1.74 -18.53
N ALA A 3 -44.14 -1.40 -19.08
CA ALA A 3 -43.08 -2.35 -19.40
C ALA A 3 -42.55 -3.03 -18.12
N GLY A 4 -42.41 -4.36 -18.17
CA GLY A 4 -41.86 -5.15 -17.08
C GLY A 4 -40.39 -4.84 -16.76
N PRO A 5 -39.88 -5.30 -15.61
CA PRO A 5 -38.52 -5.02 -15.17
C PRO A 5 -37.49 -5.53 -16.17
N LYS A 6 -36.59 -4.64 -16.61
CA LYS A 6 -35.46 -4.99 -17.49
C LYS A 6 -34.42 -5.74 -16.66
N ASN A 7 -34.30 -7.04 -16.89
CA ASN A 7 -33.20 -7.84 -16.37
C ASN A 7 -31.91 -7.40 -17.08
N PHE A 8 -30.89 -6.99 -16.33
CA PHE A 8 -29.56 -6.65 -16.86
C PHE A 8 -28.60 -7.82 -16.61
N PRO A 9 -28.48 -8.80 -17.52
CA PRO A 9 -27.65 -10.00 -17.33
C PRO A 9 -26.14 -9.74 -17.45
N TYR A 10 -25.69 -8.49 -17.58
CA TYR A 10 -24.30 -8.11 -17.79
C TYR A 10 -23.78 -7.20 -16.66
N VAL A 11 -23.86 -7.64 -15.41
CA VAL A 11 -22.93 -7.12 -14.40
C VAL A 11 -21.67 -7.98 -14.49
N VAL A 12 -20.75 -7.57 -15.35
CA VAL A 12 -19.40 -8.13 -15.34
C VAL A 12 -18.73 -7.60 -14.07
N ALA A 13 -18.23 -8.48 -13.22
CA ALA A 13 -17.44 -8.06 -12.06
C ALA A 13 -16.26 -7.21 -12.56
N VAL A 14 -16.22 -5.94 -12.15
CA VAL A 14 -15.09 -5.06 -12.48
C VAL A 14 -13.93 -5.50 -11.61
N SER A 15 -12.88 -6.05 -12.22
CA SER A 15 -11.61 -6.29 -11.54
C SER A 15 -11.07 -4.96 -11.02
N ARG A 16 -10.67 -4.91 -9.75
CA ARG A 16 -10.05 -3.71 -9.18
C ARG A 16 -8.80 -3.35 -9.98
N PRO A 17 -8.57 -2.07 -10.31
CA PRO A 17 -7.32 -1.67 -10.95
C PRO A 17 -6.12 -1.95 -10.03
N LEU A 18 -4.97 -2.29 -10.61
CA LEU A 18 -3.73 -2.50 -9.87
C LEU A 18 -3.04 -1.16 -9.60
N LEU A 19 -2.66 -0.91 -8.35
CA LEU A 19 -1.80 0.20 -7.94
C LEU A 19 -0.40 -0.33 -7.62
N PHE A 20 0.58 -0.03 -8.48
CA PHE A 20 1.99 -0.31 -8.23
C PHE A 20 2.63 0.91 -7.55
N LEU A 21 3.01 0.78 -6.28
CA LEU A 21 3.47 1.89 -5.46
C LEU A 21 4.87 1.63 -4.88
N ASP A 22 5.75 2.59 -5.04
CA ASP A 22 7.06 2.60 -4.40
C ASP A 22 6.93 2.81 -2.88
N VAL A 23 7.62 1.96 -2.11
CA VAL A 23 7.66 2.06 -0.64
C VAL A 23 8.86 2.90 -0.20
N ASP A 24 10.00 2.75 -0.88
CA ASP A 24 11.29 3.27 -0.41
C ASP A 24 11.46 4.78 -0.66
N GLY A 25 10.63 5.39 -1.51
CA GLY A 25 10.57 6.84 -1.73
C GLY A 25 9.30 7.53 -1.19
N PRO A 26 8.09 7.18 -1.68
CA PRO A 26 6.83 7.82 -1.29
C PRO A 26 6.38 7.51 0.14
N LEU A 27 6.50 6.26 0.59
CA LEU A 27 6.01 5.83 1.90
C LEU A 27 7.08 5.93 2.98
N ASN A 28 8.34 5.71 2.63
CA ASN A 28 9.52 5.93 3.45
C ASN A 28 10.14 7.29 3.08
N PRO A 29 9.88 8.36 3.85
CA PRO A 29 10.23 9.71 3.45
C PRO A 29 11.76 9.92 3.44
N TRP A 30 12.38 9.72 2.29
CA TRP A 30 13.83 9.86 2.06
C TRP A 30 14.39 11.26 2.40
N GLY A 31 13.54 12.29 2.40
CA GLY A 31 13.90 13.69 2.65
C GLY A 31 13.59 14.25 4.04
N ALA A 32 13.15 13.43 5.01
CA ALA A 32 12.73 13.91 6.34
C ALA A 32 13.89 14.34 7.27
N GLN A 33 15.15 14.22 6.86
CA GLN A 33 16.30 14.54 7.70
C GLN A 33 16.87 15.93 7.37
N PRO A 34 17.05 16.79 8.40
CA PRO A 34 17.83 16.43 9.59
C PRO A 34 17.07 16.18 10.91
N TYR A 35 15.73 16.26 10.97
CA TYR A 35 15.01 16.41 12.24
C TYR A 35 14.52 15.11 12.93
N GLY A 36 14.86 13.92 12.41
CA GLY A 36 14.43 12.64 12.99
C GLY A 36 13.26 11.99 12.26
N ILE A 37 12.55 11.08 12.94
CA ILE A 37 11.36 10.41 12.40
C ILE A 37 10.20 11.41 12.40
N PRO A 38 9.50 11.64 11.26
CA PRO A 38 8.35 12.54 11.23
C PRO A 38 7.24 12.13 12.19
N GLU A 39 6.44 13.10 12.66
CA GLU A 39 5.28 12.82 13.49
C GLU A 39 4.32 11.84 12.78
N GLY A 40 3.83 10.84 13.53
CA GLY A 40 2.95 9.80 13.00
C GLY A 40 3.67 8.66 12.26
N TYR A 41 5.00 8.71 12.12
CA TYR A 41 5.80 7.62 11.57
C TYR A 41 6.43 6.79 12.69
N THR A 42 6.62 5.51 12.40
CA THR A 42 7.40 4.58 13.21
C THR A 42 8.54 3.97 12.38
N GLN A 43 9.62 3.59 13.05
CA GLN A 43 10.70 2.86 12.41
C GLN A 43 10.50 1.36 12.53
N ILE A 44 10.65 0.67 11.41
CA ILE A 44 10.74 -0.79 11.35
C ILE A 44 12.10 -1.19 10.80
N LEU A 45 12.57 -2.38 11.20
CA LEU A 45 13.78 -2.99 10.64
C LEU A 45 13.35 -4.11 9.70
N VAL A 46 13.54 -3.89 8.41
CA VAL A 46 13.21 -4.86 7.38
C VAL A 46 14.43 -5.72 7.09
N ALA A 47 14.34 -7.03 7.31
CA ALA A 47 15.41 -7.95 6.94
C ALA A 47 15.49 -8.06 5.40
N LEU A 48 16.60 -7.63 4.82
CA LEU A 48 16.87 -7.78 3.38
C LEU A 48 17.54 -9.12 3.09
N GLN A 49 18.48 -9.52 3.96
CA GLN A 49 19.26 -10.75 3.89
C GLN A 49 19.67 -11.18 5.31
N PRO A 50 20.11 -12.43 5.55
CA PRO A 50 20.65 -12.83 6.84
C PRO A 50 21.75 -11.87 7.32
N GLY A 51 21.56 -11.26 8.49
CA GLY A 51 22.50 -10.29 9.07
C GLY A 51 22.44 -8.87 8.50
N ARG A 52 21.54 -8.58 7.54
CA ARG A 52 21.36 -7.23 6.98
C ARG A 52 19.90 -6.78 7.06
N ALA A 53 19.67 -5.72 7.84
CA ALA A 53 18.37 -5.06 7.92
C ALA A 53 18.45 -3.60 7.46
N LEU A 54 17.36 -3.11 6.87
CA LEU A 54 17.17 -1.72 6.47
C LEU A 54 16.19 -1.04 7.42
N PRO A 55 16.55 0.09 8.06
CA PRO A 55 15.58 0.92 8.74
C PRO A 55 14.67 1.61 7.72
N VAL A 56 13.37 1.44 7.89
CA VAL A 56 12.32 2.05 7.06
C VAL A 56 11.37 2.79 8.00
N TRP A 57 10.98 4.02 7.64
CA TRP A 57 9.95 4.75 8.38
C TRP A 57 8.63 4.62 7.66
N LEU A 58 7.59 4.19 8.38
CA LEU A 58 6.25 4.05 7.84
C LEU A 58 5.25 4.71 8.78
N SER A 59 4.20 5.29 8.20
CA SER A 59 3.01 5.69 8.95
C SER A 59 2.01 4.52 8.98
N PRO A 60 1.58 4.04 10.17
CA PRO A 60 0.54 3.03 10.28
C PRO A 60 -0.80 3.45 9.63
N ALA A 61 -1.02 4.74 9.43
CA ALA A 61 -2.24 5.26 8.80
C ALA A 61 -2.27 5.04 7.28
N HIS A 62 -1.12 4.82 6.63
CA HIS A 62 -1.07 4.62 5.17
C HIS A 62 -1.80 3.35 4.74
N GLY A 63 -1.75 2.27 5.51
CA GLY A 63 -2.38 1.01 5.16
C GLY A 63 -3.89 1.12 4.95
N PRO A 64 -4.65 1.53 6.00
CA PRO A 64 -6.09 1.75 5.87
C PRO A 64 -6.45 2.75 4.77
N ALA A 65 -5.65 3.81 4.60
CA ALA A 65 -5.88 4.81 3.56
C ALA A 65 -5.73 4.22 2.15
N LEU A 66 -4.69 3.42 1.91
CA LEU A 66 -4.43 2.77 0.61
C LEU A 66 -5.48 1.70 0.29
N LEU A 67 -5.88 0.88 1.27
CA LEU A 67 -6.89 -0.16 1.10
C LEU A 67 -8.28 0.42 0.74
N ALA A 68 -8.59 1.62 1.25
CA ALA A 68 -9.84 2.32 0.97
C ALA A 68 -9.95 2.85 -0.47
N LEU A 69 -8.84 2.92 -1.23
CA LEU A 69 -8.84 3.47 -2.59
C LEU A 69 -9.55 2.58 -3.63
N GLY A 70 -9.85 1.32 -3.31
CA GLY A 70 -10.50 0.42 -4.28
C GLY A 70 -9.54 -0.24 -5.28
N TYR A 71 -8.23 -0.21 -5.04
CA TYR A 71 -7.21 -0.88 -5.88
C TYR A 71 -6.72 -2.20 -5.30
N ASP A 72 -6.19 -3.07 -6.16
CA ASP A 72 -5.30 -4.14 -5.74
C ASP A 72 -3.89 -3.56 -5.57
N LEU A 73 -3.25 -3.80 -4.44
CA LEU A 73 -1.96 -3.18 -4.10
C LEU A 73 -0.80 -4.07 -4.54
N CYS A 74 0.22 -3.46 -5.15
CA CYS A 74 1.48 -4.11 -5.50
C CYS A 74 2.65 -3.18 -5.13
N TRP A 75 3.68 -3.72 -4.46
CA TRP A 75 4.76 -2.92 -3.90
C TRP A 75 6.00 -2.92 -4.80
N ALA A 76 6.48 -1.73 -5.13
CA ALA A 76 7.76 -1.54 -5.80
C ALA A 76 8.85 -1.33 -4.73
N THR A 77 9.33 -2.41 -4.13
CA THR A 77 10.33 -2.30 -3.07
C THR A 77 11.23 -3.53 -2.98
N THR A 78 12.43 -3.35 -2.45
CA THR A 78 13.46 -4.41 -2.35
C THR A 78 13.06 -5.58 -1.44
N TRP A 79 12.04 -5.41 -0.60
CA TRP A 79 11.51 -6.41 0.32
C TRP A 79 10.15 -6.98 -0.10
N MET A 80 9.70 -6.66 -1.31
CA MET A 80 8.61 -7.34 -2.03
C MET A 80 7.32 -7.49 -1.20
N ASP A 81 6.76 -8.71 -1.15
CA ASP A 81 5.52 -9.06 -0.46
C ASP A 81 5.61 -8.96 1.06
N ALA A 82 6.82 -8.92 1.64
CA ALA A 82 7.00 -8.71 3.07
C ALA A 82 6.48 -7.34 3.53
N ALA A 83 6.35 -6.37 2.63
CA ALA A 83 5.71 -5.08 2.90
C ALA A 83 4.24 -5.22 3.33
N ASN A 84 3.55 -6.28 2.91
CA ASN A 84 2.16 -6.55 3.32
C ASN A 84 2.02 -6.66 4.84
N ARG A 85 3.01 -7.18 5.57
CA ARG A 85 2.94 -7.31 7.03
C ARG A 85 2.80 -5.97 7.75
N TRP A 86 3.27 -4.89 7.14
CA TRP A 86 3.39 -3.58 7.79
C TRP A 86 2.46 -2.53 7.21
N ILE A 87 1.97 -2.76 5.98
CA ILE A 87 1.19 -1.79 5.22
C ILE A 87 -0.21 -2.31 4.92
N ALA A 88 -0.43 -3.61 4.72
CA ALA A 88 -1.72 -4.18 4.31
C ALA A 88 -2.48 -4.85 5.47
#